data_AF-A0A2S9FXR1-F1
#
_entry.id   AF-A0A2S9FXR1-F1
#
_cell.length_a   1.000
_cell.length_b   1.000
_cell.length_c   1.000
_cell.angle_alpha   90.00
_cell.angle_beta   90.00
_cell.angle_gamma   90.00
#
_symmetry.space_group_name_H-M   'P 1'
#
loop_
_entity.id
_entity.type
_entity.pdbx_description
1 polymer ?
#
loop_
_entity_poly.entity_id
_entity_poly.type
_entity_poly.pdbx_seq_one_letter_code
_entity_poly.pdbx_strand_id
1 'polypeptide(L)'
;SLTESGYPRLVKRWRRGQPLSDAETVFSGSEEDVVVAGSRDRTEGFERTLLSRALDFFNEQVYELRDGELIRIDTPTDASISIH
;
A
#
# COMPACT_ATOMS: atom_id res chain seq x y z
N SER A 1 -4.27 -10.46 9.24
CA SER A 1 -5.52 -9.75 9.53
C SER A 1 -6.19 -9.40 8.23
N LEU A 2 -7.51 -9.53 8.16
CA LEU A 2 -8.28 -9.33 6.93
C LEU A 2 -9.18 -8.09 7.05
N THR A 3 -9.65 -7.59 5.91
CA THR A 3 -10.82 -6.71 5.81
C THR A 3 -12.11 -7.53 6.00
N GLU A 4 -13.25 -6.86 6.17
CA GLU A 4 -14.57 -7.52 6.22
C GLU A 4 -14.87 -8.31 4.94
N SER A 5 -14.28 -7.87 3.81
CA SER A 5 -14.35 -8.55 2.51
C SER A 5 -13.38 -9.75 2.40
N GLY A 6 -12.59 -10.05 3.42
CA GLY A 6 -11.68 -11.19 3.47
C GLY A 6 -10.32 -10.97 2.80
N TYR A 7 -9.99 -9.75 2.38
CA TYR A 7 -8.71 -9.43 1.75
C TYR A 7 -7.64 -9.00 2.76
N PRO A 8 -6.35 -9.09 2.42
CA PRO A 8 -5.29 -8.56 3.28
C PRO A 8 -5.46 -7.06 3.55
N ARG A 9 -5.39 -6.68 4.84
CA ARG A 9 -5.40 -5.26 5.26
C ARG A 9 -4.02 -4.70 5.64
N LEU A 10 -2.98 -5.53 5.60
CA LEU A 10 -1.64 -5.19 6.08
C LEU A 10 -0.62 -5.35 4.96
N VAL A 11 0.26 -4.35 4.80
CA VAL A 11 1.49 -4.47 4.01
C VAL A 11 2.67 -4.49 4.97
N LYS A 12 3.51 -5.51 4.83
CA LYS A 12 4.71 -5.68 5.63
C LYS A 12 5.97 -5.60 4.79
N ARG A 13 7.00 -4.94 5.32
CA ARG A 13 8.37 -4.96 4.77
C ARG A 13 9.13 -6.12 5.38
N TRP A 14 9.40 -7.12 4.55
CA TRP A 14 10.11 -8.33 4.96
C TRP A 14 11.53 -8.34 4.38
N ARG A 15 12.52 -8.61 5.23
CA ARG A 15 13.93 -8.74 4.83
C ARG A 15 14.35 -10.21 4.85
N ARG A 16 15.27 -10.58 3.96
CA ARG A 16 15.84 -11.93 3.92
C ARG A 16 16.50 -12.26 5.26
N GLY A 17 16.20 -13.44 5.82
CA GLY A 17 16.73 -13.90 7.11
C GLY A 17 15.91 -13.43 8.33
N GLN A 18 14.88 -12.61 8.13
CA GLN A 18 13.97 -12.18 9.18
C GLN A 18 12.79 -13.17 9.31
N PRO A 19 12.32 -13.51 10.52
CA PRO A 19 11.03 -14.18 10.70
C PRO A 19 9.88 -13.30 10.18
N LEU A 20 8.88 -13.90 9.53
CA LEU A 20 7.73 -13.15 8.99
C LEU A 20 6.90 -12.48 10.10
N SER A 21 6.88 -13.06 11.31
CA SER A 21 6.24 -12.47 12.49
C SER A 21 6.80 -11.08 12.81
N ASP A 22 8.11 -10.92 12.62
CA ASP A 22 8.89 -9.75 13.01
C ASP A 22 8.95 -8.72 11.88
N ALA A 23 8.39 -9.04 10.70
CA ALA A 23 8.32 -8.14 9.57
C ALA A 23 7.51 -6.88 9.94
N GLU A 24 8.12 -5.73 9.67
CA GLU A 24 7.59 -4.41 9.98
C GLU A 24 6.31 -4.15 9.17
N THR A 25 5.22 -3.78 9.83
CA THR A 25 4.03 -3.29 9.14
C THR A 25 4.29 -1.86 8.66
N VAL A 26 4.31 -1.66 7.34
CA VAL A 26 4.49 -0.33 6.72
C VAL A 26 3.17 0.33 6.35
N PHE A 27 2.08 -0.44 6.31
CA PHE A 27 0.74 0.09 6.08
C PHE A 27 -0.33 -0.81 6.71
N SER A 28 -1.36 -0.18 7.27
CA SER A 28 -2.59 -0.84 7.69
C SER A 28 -3.79 -0.09 7.13
N GLY A 29 -4.60 -0.78 6.34
CA GLY A 29 -5.93 -0.29 5.95
C GLY A 29 -6.95 -0.45 7.08
N SER A 30 -8.13 0.08 6.82
CA SER A 30 -9.32 -0.11 7.65
C SER A 30 -9.93 -1.48 7.44
N GLU A 31 -10.84 -1.90 8.32
CA GLU A 31 -11.53 -3.18 8.17
C GLU A 31 -12.58 -3.13 7.05
N GLU A 32 -13.13 -1.94 6.80
CA GLU A 32 -14.14 -1.67 5.76
C GLU A 32 -13.53 -1.53 4.35
N ASP A 33 -12.20 -1.44 4.23
CA ASP A 33 -11.54 -1.41 2.93
C ASP A 33 -11.83 -2.69 2.15
N VAL A 34 -11.88 -2.58 0.82
CA VAL A 34 -11.93 -3.76 -0.02
C VAL A 34 -10.58 -4.48 0.04
N VAL A 35 -9.47 -3.78 -0.22
CA VAL A 35 -8.13 -4.38 -0.24
C VAL A 35 -7.03 -3.34 0.03
N VAL A 36 -5.91 -3.80 0.59
CA VAL A 36 -4.67 -3.04 0.67
C VAL A 36 -3.59 -3.73 -0.17
N ALA A 37 -2.86 -2.96 -0.97
CA ALA A 37 -1.76 -3.43 -1.79
C ALA A 37 -0.48 -2.61 -1.59
N GLY A 38 0.66 -3.22 -1.92
CA GLY A 38 1.95 -2.55 -1.98
C GLY A 38 2.71 -2.95 -3.24
N SER A 39 3.36 -1.98 -3.88
CA SER A 39 4.18 -2.17 -5.06
C SER A 39 5.53 -1.44 -4.92
N ARG A 40 6.54 -1.90 -5.66
CA ARG A 40 7.85 -1.26 -5.71
C ARG A 40 8.25 -1.06 -7.16
N ASP A 41 8.37 0.19 -7.56
CA ASP A 41 9.05 0.59 -8.78
C ASP A 41 10.56 0.48 -8.55
N ARG A 42 11.24 -0.17 -9.48
CA ARG A 42 12.69 -0.40 -9.46
C ARG A 42 13.36 0.20 -10.71
N THR A 43 12.63 1.02 -11.45
CA THR A 43 13.17 1.77 -12.59
C THR A 43 14.26 2.71 -12.07
N GLU A 44 15.45 2.63 -12.66
CA GLU A 44 16.62 3.40 -12.24
C GLU A 44 16.33 4.90 -12.32
N GLY A 45 16.50 5.62 -11.20
CA GLY A 45 16.21 7.05 -11.08
C GLY A 45 14.74 7.40 -10.79
N PHE A 46 13.85 6.41 -10.73
CA PHE A 46 12.41 6.57 -10.43
C PHE A 46 11.94 5.60 -9.34
N GLU A 47 12.85 5.11 -8.50
CA GLU A 47 12.54 4.12 -7.48
C GLU A 47 11.60 4.67 -6.42
N ARG A 48 10.43 4.06 -6.30
CA ARG A 48 9.42 4.43 -5.29
C ARG A 48 8.66 3.22 -4.83
N THR A 49 8.27 3.25 -3.55
CA THR A 49 7.36 2.24 -2.99
C THR A 49 5.99 2.87 -2.88
N LEU A 50 4.98 2.22 -3.44
CA LEU A 50 3.61 2.69 -3.40
C LEU A 50 2.78 1.76 -2.57
N LEU A 51 1.83 2.34 -1.85
CA LEU A 51 0.87 1.65 -1.03
C LEU A 51 -0.51 2.16 -1.43
N SER A 52 -1.45 1.26 -1.69
CA SER A 52 -2.81 1.63 -2.03
C SER A 52 -3.82 0.93 -1.15
N ARG A 53 -4.95 1.60 -0.92
CA ARG A 53 -6.15 1.00 -0.34
C ARG A 53 -7.33 1.30 -1.24
N ALA A 54 -8.08 0.27 -1.61
CA ALA A 54 -9.38 0.41 -2.23
C ALA A 54 -10.42 0.59 -1.13
N LEU A 55 -11.02 1.79 -1.07
CA LEU A 55 -12.06 2.14 -0.10
C LEU A 55 -13.37 1.42 -0.44
N ASP A 56 -13.66 1.32 -1.73
CA ASP A 56 -14.73 0.53 -2.31
C ASP A 56 -14.30 0.03 -3.70
N PHE A 57 -15.22 -0.43 -4.54
CA PHE A 57 -14.92 -0.95 -5.88
C PHE A 57 -14.51 0.12 -6.90
N PHE A 58 -14.74 1.40 -6.60
CA PHE A 58 -14.51 2.54 -7.50
C PHE A 58 -13.54 3.56 -6.93
N ASN A 59 -13.32 3.57 -5.62
CA ASN A 59 -12.54 4.57 -4.92
C ASN A 59 -11.24 3.99 -4.34
N GLU A 60 -10.11 4.63 -4.60
CA GLU A 60 -8.81 4.31 -4.01
C GLU A 60 -8.09 5.52 -3.41
N GLN A 61 -7.17 5.22 -2.49
CA GLN A 61 -6.16 6.17 -2.03
C GLN A 61 -4.79 5.55 -2.21
N VAL A 62 -3.86 6.32 -2.78
CA VAL A 62 -2.49 5.90 -2.99
C VAL A 62 -1.53 6.77 -2.21
N TYR A 63 -0.50 6.13 -1.67
CA TYR A 63 0.55 6.73 -0.88
C TYR A 63 1.89 6.34 -1.46
N GLU A 64 2.84 7.28 -1.44
CA GLU A 64 4.24 6.97 -1.61
C GLU A 64 4.91 6.82 -0.25
N LEU A 65 5.66 5.75 -0.06
CA LEU A 65 6.46 5.51 1.13
C LEU A 65 7.88 6.06 0.91
N ARG A 66 8.16 7.23 1.48
CA ARG A 66 9.48 7.89 1.43
C ARG A 66 10.08 7.95 2.83
N ASP A 67 11.26 7.36 3.02
CA ASP A 67 11.99 7.38 4.31
C ASP A 67 11.18 6.94 5.54
N GLY A 68 10.19 6.06 5.34
CA GLY A 68 9.29 5.58 6.40
C GLY A 68 8.01 6.40 6.58
N GLU A 69 7.89 7.53 5.88
CA GLU A 69 6.70 8.38 5.88
C GLU A 69 5.75 8.02 4.74
N LEU A 70 4.45 8.02 5.03
CA LEU A 70 3.37 7.81 4.07
C LEU A 70 2.89 9.16 3.53
N ILE A 71 3.25 9.47 2.29
CA ILE A 71 2.85 10.70 1.60
C ILE A 71 1.67 10.37 0.71
N ARG A 72 0.47 10.87 1.04
CA ARG A 72 -0.73 10.68 0.21
C ARG A 72 -0.58 11.42 -1.12
N ILE A 73 -0.89 10.72 -2.22
CA ILE A 73 -1.04 11.32 -3.54
C ILE A 73 -2.46 11.91 -3.60
N ASP A 74 -2.54 13.24 -3.72
CA ASP A 74 -3.82 13.97 -3.68
C ASP A 74 -4.50 13.97 -5.05
N THR A 75 -5.15 12.85 -5.35
CA THR A 75 -6.04 12.69 -6.50
C THR A 75 -7.47 12.43 -6.05
N PRO A 76 -8.47 12.72 -6.90
CA PRO A 76 -9.81 12.20 -6.71
C PRO A 76 -9.76 10.69 -6.45
N THR A 77 -10.58 10.21 -5.54
CA THR A 77 -10.55 8.79 -5.15
C THR A 77 -11.06 7.88 -6.26
N ASP A 78 -11.90 8.39 -7.15
CA ASP A 78 -12.44 7.69 -8.32
C ASP A 78 -11.52 7.74 -9.55
N ALA A 79 -10.31 8.28 -9.41
CA ALA A 79 -9.30 8.28 -10.46
C ALA A 79 -8.22 7.22 -10.18
N SER A 80 -7.78 6.53 -11.23
CA SER A 80 -6.59 5.69 -11.16
C SER A 80 -5.33 6.48 -11.48
N ILE A 81 -4.24 6.20 -10.77
CA ILE A 81 -2.95 6.82 -11.06
C ILE A 81 -2.16 5.97 -12.07
N SER A 82 -1.53 6.66 -13.02
CA SER A 82 -0.55 6.06 -13.93
C SER A 82 0.82 6.57 -13.57
N ILE A 83 1.78 5.64 -13.56
CA ILE A 83 3.14 5.88 -13.13
C ILE A 83 4.07 5.36 -14.22
N HIS A 84 4.91 6.27 -14.74
CA HIS A 84 5.96 6.00 -15.72
C HIS A 84 7.30 5.79 -15.06
#